data_AF-X1A718-F1
#
_entry.id   AF-X1A718-F1
#
_cell.length_a   1.000
_cell.length_b   1.000
_cell.length_c   1.000
_cell.angle_alpha   90.00
_cell.angle_beta   90.00
_cell.angle_gamma   90.00
#
_symmetry.space_group_name_H-M   'P 1'
#
loop_
_entity.id
_entity.type
_entity.pdbx_description
1 polymer ?
#
loop_
_entity_poly.entity_id
_entity_poly.type
_entity_poly.pdbx_seq_one_letter_code
_entity_poly.pdbx_strand_id
1 'polypeptide(L)'
;GTDCEIICNTSHQFLKDYNNMYLGSNCTDADCELVQTNIFPTALRADIACYLFKGKKSFSEITLKNNNFLERAENLELLDLLTNADILPHGGGYMLPDVSRVQKVLEYKDQRYFACELVKDSNKLKIVRNVKELQFEYRGRDVILKTLQLDLGEIIARLNPVFSLKL
;
A
#
# COMPACT_ATOMS: atom_id res chain seq x y z
N GLY A 1 -18.27 13.10 27.49
CA GLY A 1 -17.64 11.96 26.79
C GLY A 1 -16.91 12.47 25.57
N THR A 2 -15.93 13.36 25.79
CA THR A 2 -15.28 14.20 24.78
C THR A 2 -13.77 14.23 25.01
N ASP A 3 -13.20 13.15 25.53
CA ASP A 3 -11.77 13.08 25.86
C ASP A 3 -10.98 12.33 24.79
N CYS A 4 -11.35 12.47 23.51
CA CYS A 4 -10.57 11.94 22.41
C CYS A 4 -10.23 13.02 21.39
N GLU A 5 -8.93 13.19 21.16
CA GLU A 5 -8.39 13.99 20.06
C GLU A 5 -8.30 13.12 18.81
N ILE A 6 -8.83 13.61 17.70
CA ILE A 6 -8.78 12.89 16.42
C ILE A 6 -7.39 13.09 15.81
N ILE A 7 -6.60 12.01 15.76
CA ILE A 7 -5.26 12.03 15.16
C ILE A 7 -5.35 12.03 13.62
N CYS A 8 -6.29 11.27 13.06
CA CYS A 8 -6.44 11.08 11.62
C CYS A 8 -7.85 10.60 11.28
N ASN A 9 -8.47 11.20 10.25
CA ASN A 9 -9.73 10.76 9.66
C ASN A 9 -9.71 10.98 8.13
N THR A 10 -8.58 10.65 7.50
CA THR A 10 -8.41 10.81 6.05
C THR A 10 -8.92 9.60 5.29
N SER A 11 -9.56 9.83 4.13
CA SER A 11 -9.92 8.75 3.20
C SER A 11 -8.68 8.13 2.59
N HIS A 12 -8.61 6.79 2.58
CA HIS A 12 -7.49 6.04 1.99
C HIS A 12 -7.65 5.83 0.46
N GLN A 13 -8.70 6.42 -0.10
CA GLN A 13 -8.99 6.47 -1.52
C GLN A 13 -9.64 7.82 -1.82
N PHE A 14 -9.04 8.60 -2.71
CA PHE A 14 -9.61 9.87 -3.13
C PHE A 14 -9.01 10.36 -4.44
N LEU A 15 -9.72 11.29 -5.07
CA LEU A 15 -9.26 12.02 -6.25
C LEU A 15 -8.47 13.24 -5.77
N LYS A 16 -7.14 13.24 -5.97
CA LYS A 16 -6.25 14.35 -5.57
C LYS A 16 -6.46 15.56 -6.49
N ASP A 17 -6.60 15.29 -7.78
CA ASP A 17 -6.91 16.28 -8.82
C ASP A 17 -7.61 15.58 -10.00
N TYR A 18 -7.93 16.31 -11.08
CA TYR A 18 -8.64 15.78 -12.24
C TYR A 18 -8.00 14.54 -12.91
N ASN A 19 -6.71 14.32 -12.73
CA ASN A 19 -5.95 13.24 -13.37
C ASN A 19 -5.35 12.23 -12.39
N ASN A 20 -5.34 12.51 -11.09
CA ASN A 20 -4.68 11.68 -10.08
C ASN A 20 -5.67 11.12 -9.05
N MET A 21 -5.75 9.79 -8.99
CA MET A 21 -6.52 9.06 -7.97
C MET A 21 -5.60 8.19 -7.14
N TYR A 22 -5.69 8.34 -5.82
CA TYR A 22 -4.96 7.53 -4.85
C TYR A 22 -5.84 6.36 -4.45
N LEU A 23 -5.33 5.14 -4.58
CA LEU A 23 -6.05 3.91 -4.28
C LEU A 23 -5.25 3.07 -3.30
N GLY A 24 -5.79 2.86 -2.10
CA GLY A 24 -5.16 2.00 -1.11
C GLY A 24 -3.85 2.58 -0.57
N SER A 25 -3.75 3.91 -0.49
CA SER A 25 -2.65 4.64 0.14
C SER A 25 -3.19 5.89 0.83
N ASN A 26 -2.46 6.33 1.85
CA ASN A 26 -2.60 7.69 2.36
C ASN A 26 -1.78 8.62 1.47
N CYS A 27 -2.27 9.84 1.27
CA CYS A 27 -1.51 10.90 0.61
C CYS A 27 -0.79 11.72 1.66
N THR A 28 0.52 11.89 1.48
CA THR A 28 1.41 12.63 2.38
C THR A 28 1.71 14.04 1.88
N ASP A 29 1.00 14.50 0.85
CA ASP A 29 1.12 15.84 0.30
C ASP A 29 0.52 16.85 1.28
N ALA A 30 1.40 17.47 2.08
CA ALA A 30 1.00 18.45 3.08
C ALA A 30 0.48 19.77 2.47
N ASP A 31 0.72 20.00 1.18
CA ASP A 31 0.25 21.19 0.46
C ASP A 31 -1.15 20.98 -0.15
N CYS A 32 -1.70 19.75 -0.08
CA CYS A 32 -3.04 19.41 -0.57
C CYS A 32 -4.12 19.75 0.46
N GLU A 33 -5.11 20.57 0.08
CA GLU A 33 -6.23 20.98 0.96
C GLU A 33 -7.09 19.80 1.46
N LEU A 34 -7.07 18.66 0.77
CA LEU A 34 -7.79 17.44 1.17
C LEU A 34 -7.05 16.66 2.27
N VAL A 35 -5.77 16.95 2.50
CA VAL A 35 -4.92 16.27 3.48
C VAL A 35 -4.88 17.07 4.77
N GLN A 36 -5.65 16.62 5.76
CA GLN A 36 -5.83 17.34 7.03
C GLN A 36 -4.73 17.09 8.07
N THR A 37 -3.92 16.06 7.86
CA THR A 37 -2.88 15.63 8.80
C THR A 37 -1.73 14.97 8.04
N ASN A 38 -0.53 15.04 8.60
CA ASN A 38 0.62 14.27 8.12
C ASN A 38 0.96 13.10 9.07
N ILE A 39 0.02 12.73 9.94
CA ILE A 39 0.12 11.58 10.83
C ILE A 39 -0.90 10.55 10.40
N PHE A 40 -0.44 9.35 10.07
CA PHE A 40 -1.26 8.30 9.51
C PHE A 40 -1.12 7.00 10.31
N PRO A 41 -2.24 6.35 10.64
CA PRO A 41 -2.21 5.00 11.17
C PRO A 41 -1.98 3.98 10.06
N THR A 42 -1.13 3.00 10.32
CA THR A 42 -0.98 1.78 9.51
C THR A 42 -1.34 0.58 10.38
N ALA A 43 -2.60 0.16 10.30
CA ALA A 43 -3.11 -1.02 11.00
C ALA A 43 -2.84 -2.29 10.17
N LEU A 44 -2.14 -3.25 10.76
CA LEU A 44 -1.70 -4.45 10.03
C LEU A 44 -2.75 -5.59 10.08
N ARG A 45 -3.25 -5.89 11.28
CA ARG A 45 -4.33 -6.85 11.58
C ARG A 45 -4.87 -6.52 12.98
N ALA A 46 -6.09 -6.95 13.29
CA ALA A 46 -6.79 -6.59 14.54
C ALA A 46 -6.08 -7.03 15.84
N ASP A 47 -5.24 -8.05 15.77
CA ASP A 47 -4.55 -8.72 16.88
C ASP A 47 -3.04 -8.44 16.94
N ILE A 48 -2.51 -7.61 16.03
CA ILE A 48 -1.08 -7.25 15.99
C ILE A 48 -0.91 -5.74 16.05
N ALA A 49 0.33 -5.30 16.29
CA ALA A 49 0.62 -3.88 16.45
C ALA A 49 0.16 -3.01 15.27
N CYS A 50 -0.38 -1.85 15.61
CA CYS A 50 -0.60 -0.73 14.72
C CYS A 50 0.56 0.27 14.87
N TYR A 51 0.86 1.02 13.82
CA TYR A 51 1.94 2.01 13.81
C TYR A 51 1.36 3.35 13.43
N LEU A 52 1.78 4.41 14.13
CA LEU A 52 1.59 5.76 13.65
C LEU A 52 2.84 6.18 12.90
N PHE A 53 2.65 6.71 11.70
CA PHE A 53 3.70 7.27 10.87
C PHE A 53 3.50 8.76 10.70
N LYS A 54 4.62 9.50 10.70
CA LYS A 54 4.68 10.81 10.06
C LYS A 54 5.06 10.60 8.60
N GLY A 55 4.21 11.03 7.67
CA GLY A 55 4.47 10.91 6.24
C GLY A 55 5.66 11.75 5.81
N LYS A 56 6.48 11.21 4.89
CA LYS A 56 7.51 11.98 4.19
C LYS A 56 7.01 12.40 2.82
N LYS A 57 7.70 13.36 2.22
CA LYS A 57 7.61 13.57 0.78
C LYS A 57 8.07 12.31 0.06
N SER A 58 7.62 12.19 -1.18
CA SER A 58 7.98 11.20 -2.19
C SER A 58 9.43 10.68 -2.23
N PHE A 59 9.67 9.66 -3.06
CA PHE A 59 10.98 9.02 -3.19
C PHE A 59 12.09 10.04 -3.49
N SER A 60 13.13 10.07 -2.65
CA SER A 60 14.35 10.81 -2.97
C SER A 60 15.17 10.08 -4.04
N GLU A 61 16.01 10.80 -4.79
CA GLU A 61 16.95 10.18 -5.74
C GLU A 61 17.85 9.15 -5.05
N ILE A 62 18.29 9.44 -3.81
CA ILE A 62 19.08 8.52 -2.99
C ILE A 62 18.29 7.23 -2.72
N THR A 63 17.03 7.35 -2.33
CA THR A 63 16.14 6.21 -2.09
C THR A 63 15.95 5.39 -3.37
N LEU A 64 15.72 6.04 -4.51
CA LEU A 64 15.57 5.37 -5.81
C LEU A 64 16.85 4.63 -6.21
N LYS A 65 18.02 5.25 -6.01
CA LYS A 65 19.32 4.65 -6.29
C LYS A 65 19.58 3.43 -5.40
N ASN A 66 19.36 3.57 -4.09
CA ASN A 66 19.56 2.48 -3.11
C ASN A 66 18.64 1.28 -3.35
N ASN A 67 17.50 1.49 -4.03
CA ASN A 67 16.56 0.43 -4.38
C ASN A 67 16.68 -0.04 -5.85
N ASN A 68 17.71 0.40 -6.58
CA ASN A 68 17.94 0.09 -8.00
C ASN A 68 16.76 0.47 -8.92
N PHE A 69 16.07 1.57 -8.61
CA PHE A 69 14.94 2.08 -9.38
C PHE A 69 15.27 3.29 -10.24
N LEU A 70 16.33 4.04 -9.93
CA LEU A 70 16.63 5.32 -10.58
C LEU A 70 16.75 5.20 -12.11
N GLU A 71 17.69 4.39 -12.60
CA GLU A 71 17.92 4.20 -14.05
C GLU A 71 16.67 3.68 -14.76
N ARG A 72 15.92 2.76 -14.14
CA ARG A 72 14.67 2.25 -14.70
C ARG A 72 13.59 3.33 -14.76
N ALA A 73 13.51 4.20 -13.76
CA ALA A 73 12.54 5.29 -13.71
C ALA A 73 12.85 6.34 -14.79
N GLU A 74 14.12 6.66 -15.01
CA GLU A 74 14.57 7.57 -16.07
C GLU A 74 14.25 7.01 -17.46
N ASN A 75 14.61 5.75 -17.72
CA ASN A 75 14.34 5.07 -19.00
C ASN A 75 12.85 4.94 -19.33
N LEU A 76 11.99 4.92 -18.31
CA LEU A 76 10.54 4.86 -18.46
C LEU A 76 9.86 6.23 -18.34
N GLU A 77 10.63 7.31 -18.18
CA GLU A 77 10.13 8.68 -17.96
C GLU A 77 9.18 8.80 -16.75
N LEU A 78 9.40 7.97 -15.72
CA LEU A 78 8.59 7.90 -14.50
C LEU A 78 9.23 8.62 -13.31
N LEU A 79 10.41 9.23 -13.48
CA LEU A 79 11.16 9.82 -12.37
C LEU A 79 10.32 10.89 -11.65
N ASP A 80 9.73 11.82 -12.39
CA ASP A 80 8.89 12.89 -11.84
C ASP A 80 7.68 12.35 -11.07
N LEU A 81 7.04 11.29 -11.59
CA LEU A 81 5.93 10.63 -10.91
C LEU A 81 6.35 10.00 -9.59
N LEU A 82 7.54 9.40 -9.51
CA LEU A 82 8.04 8.80 -8.28
C LEU A 82 8.47 9.87 -7.28
N THR A 83 9.12 10.94 -7.72
CA THR A 83 9.55 12.05 -6.85
C THR A 83 8.42 12.96 -6.41
N ASN A 84 7.19 12.75 -6.91
CA ASN A 84 5.97 13.47 -6.51
C ASN A 84 4.77 12.53 -6.18
N ALA A 85 5.03 11.25 -5.91
CA ALA A 85 4.00 10.27 -5.56
C ALA A 85 3.26 10.57 -4.25
N ASP A 86 3.96 11.06 -3.22
CA ASP A 86 3.46 11.45 -1.89
C ASP A 86 2.52 10.41 -1.28
N ILE A 87 3.02 9.18 -1.19
CA ILE A 87 2.26 8.01 -0.74
C ILE A 87 2.80 7.41 0.57
N LEU A 88 1.88 6.89 1.37
CA LEU A 88 2.17 6.03 2.50
C LEU A 88 1.19 4.85 2.56
N PRO A 89 1.61 3.62 2.89
CA PRO A 89 0.70 2.50 3.05
C PRO A 89 -0.36 2.75 4.14
N HIS A 90 -1.62 2.49 3.82
CA HIS A 90 -2.74 2.65 4.77
C HIS A 90 -2.93 1.44 5.70
N GLY A 91 -2.42 0.27 5.35
CA GLY A 91 -2.67 -0.95 6.12
C GLY A 91 -1.76 -2.12 5.75
N GLY A 92 -2.00 -3.26 6.41
CA GLY A 92 -1.13 -4.44 6.32
C GLY A 92 -1.09 -5.16 4.96
N GLY A 93 -2.02 -4.85 4.05
CA GLY A 93 -2.07 -5.42 2.71
C GLY A 93 -2.35 -6.93 2.68
N TYR A 94 -3.11 -7.37 1.67
CA TYR A 94 -3.37 -8.78 1.47
C TYR A 94 -2.24 -9.46 0.68
N MET A 95 -2.01 -10.74 0.96
CA MET A 95 -1.19 -11.63 0.15
C MET A 95 -1.93 -12.95 -0.10
N LEU A 96 -1.72 -13.53 -1.27
CA LEU A 96 -2.23 -14.84 -1.64
C LEU A 96 -1.08 -15.84 -1.45
N PRO A 97 -1.12 -16.71 -0.42
CA PRO A 97 0.04 -17.53 -0.04
C PRO A 97 0.40 -18.58 -1.10
N ASP A 98 -0.54 -18.95 -1.98
CA ASP A 98 -0.35 -19.93 -3.02
C ASP A 98 -0.04 -19.31 -4.40
N VAL A 99 -0.22 -18.00 -4.59
CA VAL A 99 -0.02 -17.31 -5.87
C VAL A 99 1.23 -16.44 -5.82
N SER A 100 2.16 -16.64 -6.75
CA SER A 100 3.39 -15.84 -6.85
C SER A 100 3.18 -14.57 -7.70
N ARG A 101 2.62 -14.73 -8.90
CA ARG A 101 2.33 -13.64 -9.84
C ARG A 101 1.24 -14.03 -10.84
N VAL A 102 0.62 -13.01 -11.43
CA VAL A 102 -0.20 -13.19 -12.63
C VAL A 102 0.75 -13.35 -13.82
N GLN A 103 0.65 -14.48 -14.52
CA GLN A 103 1.42 -14.73 -15.73
C GLN A 103 0.71 -14.17 -16.96
N LYS A 104 -0.62 -14.35 -17.02
CA LYS A 104 -1.43 -13.92 -18.16
C LYS A 104 -2.83 -13.56 -17.74
N VAL A 105 -3.39 -12.56 -18.42
CA VAL A 105 -4.82 -12.24 -18.38
C VAL A 105 -5.48 -12.90 -19.59
N LEU A 106 -6.53 -13.67 -19.33
CA LEU A 106 -7.35 -14.33 -20.35
C LEU A 106 -8.71 -13.63 -20.39
N GLU A 107 -9.20 -13.33 -21.58
CA GLU A 107 -10.50 -12.70 -21.78
C GLU A 107 -11.38 -13.63 -22.61
N TYR A 108 -12.62 -13.85 -22.13
CA TYR A 108 -13.61 -14.65 -22.83
C TYR A 108 -14.99 -14.04 -22.62
N LYS A 109 -15.62 -13.59 -23.72
CA LYS A 109 -16.81 -12.73 -23.66
C LYS A 109 -16.54 -11.52 -22.75
N ASP A 110 -17.48 -11.17 -21.89
CA ASP A 110 -17.36 -10.05 -20.94
C ASP A 110 -16.70 -10.46 -19.60
N GLN A 111 -15.87 -11.51 -19.60
CA GLN A 111 -15.23 -12.02 -18.40
C GLN A 111 -13.71 -12.02 -18.53
N ARG A 112 -13.03 -11.68 -17.43
CA ARG A 112 -11.59 -11.70 -17.29
C ARG A 112 -11.16 -12.78 -16.30
N TYR A 113 -10.17 -13.55 -16.68
CA TYR A 113 -9.55 -14.59 -15.87
C TYR A 113 -8.05 -14.31 -15.75
N PHE A 114 -7.48 -14.66 -14.61
CA PHE A 114 -6.07 -14.48 -14.31
C PHE A 114 -5.43 -15.86 -14.20
N ALA A 115 -4.52 -16.17 -15.12
CA ALA A 115 -3.66 -17.34 -15.03
C ALA A 115 -2.48 -16.99 -14.13
N CYS A 116 -2.44 -17.59 -12.95
CA CYS A 116 -1.48 -17.28 -11.90
C CYS A 116 -0.49 -18.43 -11.74
N GLU A 117 0.80 -18.11 -11.63
CA GLU A 117 1.82 -19.06 -11.21
C GLU A 117 1.66 -19.37 -9.71
N LEU A 118 1.89 -20.63 -9.34
CA LEU A 118 1.87 -21.04 -7.95
C LEU A 118 3.25 -20.86 -7.30
N VAL A 119 3.26 -20.49 -6.01
CA VAL A 119 4.52 -20.34 -5.24
C VAL A 119 5.31 -21.65 -5.18
N LYS A 120 4.63 -22.78 -5.02
CA LYS A 120 5.28 -24.10 -4.84
C LYS A 120 5.74 -24.76 -6.15
N ASP A 121 5.14 -24.40 -7.28
CA ASP A 121 5.36 -25.06 -8.56
C ASP A 121 4.99 -24.11 -9.71
N SER A 122 5.98 -23.43 -10.28
CA SER A 122 5.79 -22.46 -11.36
C SER A 122 5.34 -23.10 -12.68
N ASN A 123 5.41 -24.42 -12.81
CA ASN A 123 4.90 -25.14 -13.98
C ASN A 123 3.38 -25.37 -13.90
N LYS A 124 2.76 -25.13 -12.75
CA LYS A 124 1.32 -25.23 -12.55
C LYS A 124 0.69 -23.85 -12.49
N LEU A 125 -0.48 -23.76 -13.11
CA LEU A 125 -1.27 -22.54 -13.14
C LEU A 125 -2.55 -22.70 -12.34
N LYS A 126 -2.89 -21.65 -11.59
CA LYS A 126 -4.21 -21.47 -10.98
C LYS A 126 -4.95 -20.41 -11.79
N ILE A 127 -6.10 -20.78 -12.35
CA ILE A 127 -6.95 -19.83 -13.07
C ILE A 127 -7.98 -19.28 -12.08
N VAL A 128 -7.95 -17.97 -11.85
CA VAL A 128 -8.87 -17.29 -10.94
C VAL A 128 -9.66 -16.23 -11.68
N ARG A 129 -10.96 -16.16 -11.44
CA ARG A 129 -11.82 -15.08 -11.95
C ARG A 129 -12.05 -14.00 -10.91
N ASN A 130 -12.20 -14.42 -9.66
CA ASN A 130 -12.51 -13.55 -8.53
C ASN A 130 -11.59 -13.89 -7.36
N VAL A 131 -10.91 -12.87 -6.82
CA VAL A 131 -9.99 -13.03 -5.68
C VAL A 131 -10.71 -13.09 -4.33
N LYS A 132 -12.00 -12.72 -4.27
CA LYS A 132 -12.79 -12.70 -3.02
C LYS A 132 -12.94 -14.08 -2.36
N GLU A 133 -12.85 -15.14 -3.14
CA GLU A 133 -13.01 -16.53 -2.67
C GLU A 133 -11.65 -17.20 -2.38
N LEU A 134 -10.55 -16.50 -2.63
CA LEU A 134 -9.22 -17.05 -2.36
C LEU A 134 -8.88 -16.84 -0.89
N GLN A 135 -8.30 -17.86 -0.28
CA GLN A 135 -7.65 -17.71 1.01
C GLN A 135 -6.53 -16.68 0.87
N PHE A 136 -6.53 -15.71 1.79
CA PHE A 136 -5.51 -14.67 1.86
C PHE A 136 -4.93 -14.61 3.26
N GLU A 137 -3.74 -14.04 3.34
CA GLU A 137 -3.07 -13.64 4.57
C GLU A 137 -2.78 -12.14 4.54
N TYR A 138 -2.29 -11.60 5.64
CA TYR A 138 -1.78 -10.23 5.70
C TYR A 138 -0.26 -10.26 5.59
N ARG A 139 0.32 -9.29 4.87
CA ARG A 139 1.80 -9.16 4.76
C ARG A 139 2.46 -8.80 6.11
N GLY A 140 1.66 -8.37 7.09
CA GLY A 140 2.12 -8.13 8.44
C GLY A 140 3.21 -7.06 8.50
N ARG A 141 4.29 -7.35 9.23
CA ARG A 141 5.38 -6.38 9.47
C ARG A 141 6.16 -6.02 8.22
N ASP A 142 6.06 -6.79 7.14
CA ASP A 142 6.79 -6.52 5.90
C ASP A 142 6.42 -5.16 5.31
N VAL A 143 5.16 -4.73 5.47
CA VAL A 143 4.72 -3.39 5.03
C VAL A 143 5.46 -2.30 5.80
N ILE A 144 5.63 -2.46 7.12
CA ILE A 144 6.35 -1.51 7.97
C ILE A 144 7.82 -1.45 7.56
N LEU A 145 8.45 -2.61 7.42
CA LEU A 145 9.86 -2.71 7.01
C LEU A 145 10.08 -2.10 5.62
N LYS A 146 9.16 -2.35 4.67
CA LYS A 146 9.25 -1.80 3.32
C LYS A 146 9.03 -0.29 3.31
N THR A 147 8.13 0.23 4.14
CA THR A 147 7.91 1.67 4.32
C THR A 147 9.19 2.38 4.75
N LEU A 148 9.90 1.80 5.73
CA LEU A 148 11.20 2.32 6.19
C LEU A 148 12.30 2.18 5.15
N GLN A 149 12.39 1.03 4.45
CA GLN A 149 13.37 0.80 3.39
C GLN A 149 13.22 1.81 2.23
N LEU A 150 11.98 2.17 1.93
CA LEU A 150 11.63 3.12 0.88
C LEU A 150 11.58 4.58 1.40
N ASP A 151 11.96 4.81 2.65
CA ASP A 151 11.95 6.13 3.31
C ASP A 151 10.64 6.92 3.14
N LEU A 152 9.49 6.23 3.18
CA LEU A 152 8.17 6.85 2.94
C LEU A 152 7.60 7.53 4.19
N GLY A 153 8.14 7.25 5.37
CA GLY A 153 7.65 7.80 6.62
C GLY A 153 8.49 7.41 7.83
N GLU A 154 8.30 8.15 8.91
CA GLU A 154 8.94 7.92 10.22
C GLU A 154 7.93 7.37 11.22
N ILE A 155 8.30 6.31 11.94
CA ILE A 155 7.45 5.77 13.01
C ILE A 155 7.48 6.75 14.18
N ILE A 156 6.32 7.29 14.55
CA ILE A 156 6.16 8.15 15.73
C ILE A 156 5.71 7.35 16.96
N ALA A 157 4.94 6.28 16.76
CA ALA A 157 4.45 5.43 17.83
C ALA A 157 4.14 4.02 17.34
N ARG A 158 4.27 3.05 18.26
CA ARG A 158 3.76 1.69 18.11
C ARG A 158 2.62 1.49 19.09
N LEU A 159 1.46 1.11 18.57
CA LEU A 159 0.23 0.91 19.31
C LEU A 159 -0.09 -0.59 19.42
N ASN A 160 -0.50 -1.04 20.61
CA ASN A 160 -1.00 -2.40 20.81
C ASN A 160 -2.53 -2.35 20.86
N PRO A 161 -3.25 -3.01 19.94
CA PRO A 161 -4.71 -3.04 19.98
C PRO A 161 -5.24 -3.66 21.27
N VAL A 162 -6.22 -3.02 21.90
CA VAL A 162 -6.94 -3.54 23.07
C VAL A 162 -8.29 -4.13 22.65
N PHE A 163 -8.96 -3.48 21.70
CA PHE A 163 -10.21 -3.95 21.10
C PHE A 163 -10.25 -3.58 19.62
N SER A 164 -11.00 -4.35 18.83
CA SER A 164 -11.32 -4.04 17.44
C SER A 164 -12.81 -4.20 17.25
N LEU A 165 -13.47 -3.13 16.82
CA LEU A 165 -14.88 -3.14 16.47
C LEU A 165 -15.01 -3.19 14.96
N LYS A 166 -15.63 -4.25 14.44
CA LYS A 166 -15.98 -4.39 13.02
C LYS A 166 -17.50 -4.32 12.91
N LEU A 167 -17.99 -3.32 12.19
CA LEU A 167 -19.41 -3.10 11.91
C LEU A 167 -19.78 -3.71 10.56
#